data_AF-A0A6P6HEV9-F1
#
_entry.id   AF-A0A6P6HEV9-F1
#
_cell.length_a   1.000
_cell.length_b   1.000
_cell.length_c   1.000
_cell.angle_alpha   90.00
_cell.angle_beta   90.00
_cell.angle_gamma   90.00
#
_symmetry.space_group_name_H-M   'P 1'
#
loop_
_entity.id
_entity.type
_entity.pdbx_description
1 polymer ?
#
loop_
_entity_poly.entity_id
_entity_poly.type
_entity_poly.pdbx_seq_one_letter_code
_entity_poly.pdbx_strand_id
1 'polypeptide(L)'
;MKQNKPFVKDLLYPSPEEKRKGKKKRLVRGPNSYFMDMRYPGCYKITTIFNHTQTVALSVSCSTVLCQPTGRKARLTEGCSFRQQRQ
;
A
#
# COMPACT_ATOMS: atom_id res chain seq x y z
N MET A 1 38.38 -20.80 -8.71
CA MET A 1 37.74 -19.61 -9.31
C MET A 1 36.26 -19.90 -9.47
N LYS A 2 35.37 -19.25 -8.70
CA LYS A 2 33.92 -19.43 -8.87
C LYS A 2 33.51 -18.65 -10.13
N GLN A 3 33.08 -19.36 -11.17
CA GLN A 3 32.52 -18.73 -12.36
C GLN A 3 31.20 -18.04 -11.98
N ASN A 4 31.21 -16.71 -11.88
CA ASN A 4 29.99 -15.92 -11.89
C ASN A 4 29.50 -15.82 -13.34
N LYS A 5 28.86 -16.88 -13.84
CA LYS A 5 28.07 -16.79 -15.07
C LYS A 5 26.88 -15.88 -14.75
N PRO A 6 26.64 -14.78 -15.50
CA PRO A 6 25.45 -13.98 -15.29
C PRO A 6 24.26 -14.89 -15.58
N PHE A 7 23.51 -15.22 -14.53
CA PHE A 7 22.30 -16.01 -14.66
C PHE A 7 21.36 -15.25 -15.59
N VAL A 8 21.10 -15.80 -16.78
CA VAL A 8 20.22 -15.18 -17.76
C VAL A 8 18.87 -15.00 -17.09
N LYS A 9 18.46 -13.75 -16.86
CA LYS A 9 17.17 -13.44 -16.26
C LYS A 9 16.10 -13.76 -17.29
N ASP A 10 15.27 -14.76 -16.98
CA ASP A 10 14.10 -15.09 -17.78
C ASP A 10 13.19 -13.85 -17.86
N LEU A 11 12.93 -13.41 -19.10
CA LEU A 11 12.13 -12.23 -19.39
C LEU A 11 10.63 -12.53 -19.39
N LEU A 12 10.25 -13.79 -19.60
CA LEU A 12 8.86 -14.22 -19.72
C LEU A 12 8.29 -14.63 -18.36
N TYR A 13 9.11 -15.24 -17.50
CA TYR A 13 8.72 -15.67 -16.16
C TYR A 13 9.53 -14.94 -15.10
N PRO A 14 9.14 -13.69 -14.75
CA PRO A 14 9.90 -12.87 -13.84
C PRO A 14 9.92 -13.46 -12.43
N SER A 15 11.07 -13.38 -11.78
CA SER A 15 11.23 -13.81 -10.39
C SER A 15 10.46 -12.89 -9.41
N PRO A 16 10.25 -13.29 -8.15
CA PRO A 16 9.62 -12.45 -7.12
C PRO A 16 10.31 -11.09 -6.90
N GLU A 17 11.58 -10.94 -7.33
CA GLU A 17 12.32 -9.67 -7.31
C GLU A 17 11.65 -8.57 -8.15
N GLU A 18 10.78 -8.92 -9.11
CA GLU A 18 10.02 -7.99 -9.93
C GLU A 18 9.19 -7.00 -9.10
N LYS A 19 8.73 -7.42 -7.91
CA LYS A 19 7.97 -6.56 -6.99
C LYS A 19 8.78 -5.37 -6.47
N ARG A 20 10.11 -5.52 -6.40
CA ARG A 20 11.06 -4.46 -5.99
C ARG A 20 11.27 -3.43 -7.09
N LYS A 21 11.01 -3.77 -8.37
CA LYS A 21 11.08 -2.80 -9.47
C LYS A 21 9.99 -1.74 -9.32
N GLY A 22 10.32 -0.52 -9.73
CA GLY A 22 9.35 0.57 -9.78
C GLY A 22 8.18 0.25 -10.71
N LYS A 23 6.97 0.76 -10.40
CA LYS A 23 5.71 0.40 -11.07
C LYS A 23 5.72 0.46 -12.61
N LYS A 24 6.50 1.38 -13.20
CA LYS A 24 6.61 1.57 -14.66
C LYS A 24 7.61 0.62 -15.33
N LYS A 25 8.54 0.04 -14.55
CA LYS A 25 9.63 -0.85 -15.01
C LYS A 25 9.34 -2.33 -14.82
N ARG A 26 8.14 -2.67 -14.36
CA ARG A 26 7.68 -4.06 -14.24
C ARG A 26 7.29 -4.60 -15.61
N LEU A 27 7.40 -5.92 -15.81
CA LEU A 27 6.93 -6.62 -17.01
C LEU A 27 5.48 -6.25 -17.33
N VAL A 28 4.60 -6.34 -16.32
CA VAL A 28 3.24 -5.81 -16.38
C VAL A 28 3.13 -4.62 -15.45
N ARG A 29 2.68 -3.48 -15.98
CA ARG A 29 2.48 -2.25 -15.20
C ARG A 29 1.28 -2.40 -14.28
N GLY A 30 1.42 -1.98 -13.03
CA GLY A 30 0.33 -1.97 -12.06
C GLY A 30 0.56 -0.94 -10.95
N PRO A 31 -0.51 -0.43 -10.31
CA PRO A 31 -0.38 0.52 -9.22
C PRO A 31 0.31 -0.10 -7.99
N ASN A 32 0.96 0.75 -7.19
CA ASN A 32 1.45 0.38 -5.84
C ASN A 32 0.48 0.80 -4.74
N SER A 33 -0.60 1.47 -5.12
CA SER A 33 -1.64 1.99 -4.23
C SER A 33 -2.76 0.96 -4.06
N TYR A 34 -3.48 1.05 -2.95
CA TYR A 34 -4.56 0.12 -2.59
C TYR A 34 -5.58 0.83 -1.71
N PHE A 35 -6.78 0.26 -1.64
CA PHE A 35 -7.78 0.61 -0.65
C PHE A 35 -7.53 -0.16 0.65
N MET A 36 -7.82 0.48 1.78
CA MET A 36 -7.66 -0.09 3.11
C MET A 36 -8.89 0.22 3.96
N ASP A 37 -9.34 -0.78 4.70
CA ASP A 37 -10.33 -0.66 5.75
C ASP A 37 -9.65 -0.16 7.01
N MET A 38 -10.04 1.00 7.52
CA MET A 38 -9.52 1.58 8.76
C MET A 38 -10.55 1.53 9.88
N ARG A 39 -10.08 1.27 11.10
CA ARG A 39 -10.88 1.28 12.32
C ARG A 39 -10.12 1.93 13.47
N TYR A 40 -10.74 2.92 14.10
CA TYR A 40 -10.26 3.56 15.33
C TYR A 40 -10.67 2.75 16.58
N PRO A 41 -9.84 2.64 17.63
CA PRO A 41 -10.21 2.00 18.89
C PRO A 41 -11.44 2.68 19.51
N GLY A 42 -12.42 1.89 19.97
CA GLY A 42 -13.68 2.44 20.49
C GLY A 42 -14.70 2.84 19.42
N CYS A 43 -14.35 2.73 18.13
CA CYS A 43 -15.25 2.95 17.01
C CYS A 43 -15.55 1.61 16.30
N TYR A 44 -16.82 1.28 16.10
CA TYR A 44 -17.22 0.05 15.40
C TYR A 44 -17.37 0.22 13.89
N LYS A 45 -17.46 1.47 13.41
CA LYS A 45 -17.57 1.76 11.98
C LYS A 45 -16.21 1.65 11.32
N ILE A 46 -16.16 0.84 10.27
CA ILE A 46 -15.00 0.69 9.39
C ILE A 46 -15.13 1.74 8.27
N THR A 47 -14.06 2.46 7.99
CA THR A 47 -14.00 3.44 6.91
C THR A 47 -13.02 2.95 5.84
N THR A 48 -13.47 2.81 4.60
CA THR A 48 -12.58 2.45 3.48
C THR A 48 -11.89 3.69 2.94
N ILE A 49 -10.56 3.67 2.92
CA ILE A 49 -9.70 4.81 2.61
C ILE A 49 -8.66 4.37 1.57
N PHE A 50 -8.28 5.27 0.65
CA PHE A 50 -7.19 5.01 -0.29
C PHE A 50 -5.82 5.29 0.35
N ASN A 51 -4.83 4.43 0.18
CA ASN A 51 -3.58 4.55 0.92
C ASN A 51 -2.72 5.79 0.58
N HIS A 52 -2.95 6.47 -0.55
CA HIS A 52 -2.31 7.75 -0.91
C HIS A 52 -3.35 8.88 -0.95
N THR A 53 -4.25 8.97 0.03
CA THR A 53 -5.19 10.09 0.09
C THR A 53 -4.46 11.43 0.17
N GLN A 54 -5.03 12.43 -0.51
CA GLN A 54 -4.58 13.82 -0.46
C GLN A 54 -5.32 14.62 0.61
N THR A 55 -6.39 14.07 1.17
CA THR A 55 -7.22 14.70 2.20
C THR A 55 -7.07 14.00 3.54
N VAL A 56 -7.36 14.74 4.61
CA VAL A 56 -7.51 14.17 5.96
C VAL A 56 -8.76 13.28 5.96
N ALA A 57 -8.62 12.03 6.41
CA ALA A 57 -9.75 11.13 6.53
C ALA A 57 -10.29 11.14 7.97
N LEU A 58 -11.60 11.30 8.12
CA LEU A 58 -12.29 11.32 9.40
C LEU A 58 -13.21 10.12 9.53
N SER A 59 -13.35 9.60 10.76
CA SER A 59 -14.41 8.65 11.08
C SER A 59 -15.75 9.39 11.14
N VAL A 60 -16.75 8.92 10.39
CA VAL A 60 -18.11 9.52 10.40
C VAL A 60 -18.78 9.40 11.76
N SER A 61 -18.52 8.33 12.51
CA SER A 61 -19.19 8.06 13.78
C SER A 61 -18.47 8.61 15.01
N CYS A 62 -17.14 8.75 14.94
CA CYS A 62 -16.34 9.15 16.08
C CYS A 62 -15.73 10.55 15.91
N SER A 63 -15.93 11.20 14.76
CA SER A 63 -15.33 12.50 14.39
C SER A 63 -13.82 12.58 14.62
N THR A 64 -13.15 11.43 14.69
CA THR A 64 -11.71 11.33 14.91
C THR A 64 -10.98 11.28 13.59
N VAL A 65 -9.77 11.88 13.57
CA VAL A 65 -8.86 11.77 12.44
C VAL A 65 -8.34 10.33 12.34
N LEU A 66 -8.55 9.68 11.20
CA LEU A 66 -8.07 8.33 10.91
C LEU A 66 -6.68 8.35 10.30
N CYS A 67 -6.45 9.24 9.33
CA CYS A 67 -5.13 9.43 8.71
C CYS A 67 -4.94 10.85 8.18
N GLN A 68 -3.68 11.26 8.08
CA GLN A 68 -3.24 12.54 7.53
C GLN A 68 -2.54 12.33 6.17
N PRO A 69 -2.80 13.22 5.19
CA PRO A 69 -2.16 13.14 3.89
C PRO A 69 -0.66 13.42 4.02
N THR A 70 0.13 12.74 3.20
CA THR A 70 1.56 12.99 3.04
C THR A 70 1.92 12.96 1.56
N GLY A 71 3.17 13.30 1.20
CA GLY A 71 3.64 13.12 -0.18
C GLY A 71 3.76 11.65 -0.63
N ARG A 72 3.56 10.69 0.26
CA ARG A 72 3.62 9.24 -0.01
C ARG A 72 2.34 8.56 0.49
N LYS A 73 2.46 7.42 1.19
CA LYS A 73 1.33 6.79 1.86
C LYS A 73 0.84 7.68 3.00
N ALA A 74 -0.46 7.78 3.17
CA ALA A 74 -1.08 8.52 4.26
C ALA A 74 -0.55 8.01 5.62
N ARG A 75 -0.33 8.93 6.55
CA ARG A 75 0.11 8.62 7.92
C ARG A 75 -1.13 8.29 8.75
N LEU A 76 -1.18 7.09 9.32
CA LEU A 76 -2.30 6.69 10.18
C LEU A 76 -2.17 7.35 11.55
N THR A 77 -3.31 7.67 12.17
CA THR A 77 -3.36 8.10 13.57
C THR A 77 -2.95 6.95 14.49
N GLU A 78 -2.28 7.26 15.59
CA GLU A 78 -1.89 6.26 16.58
C GLU A 78 -3.11 5.50 17.11
N GLY A 79 -2.94 4.19 17.32
CA GLY A 79 -4.03 3.30 17.75
C GLY A 79 -4.98 2.85 16.63
N CYS A 80 -5.02 3.51 15.46
CA CYS A 80 -5.83 3.03 14.33
C CYS A 80 -5.32 1.68 13.82
N SER A 81 -6.25 0.75 13.63
CA SER A 81 -6.00 -0.51 12.92
C SER A 81 -6.40 -0.37 11.45
N PHE A 82 -5.71 -1.10 10.56
CA PHE A 82 -6.09 -1.15 9.15
C PHE A 82 -5.96 -2.56 8.56
N ARG A 83 -6.78 -2.83 7.55
CA ARG A 83 -6.71 -4.03 6.72
C ARG A 83 -6.64 -3.62 5.25
N GLN A 84 -5.63 -4.10 4.53
CA GLN A 84 -5.59 -3.90 3.08
C GLN A 84 -6.70 -4.71 2.40
N GLN A 85 -7.53 -4.04 1.61
CA GLN A 85 -8.51 -4.73 0.77
C GLN A 85 -7.78 -5.38 -0.41
N ARG A 86 -8.16 -6.62 -0.73
CA ARG A 86 -7.71 -7.27 -1.96
C ARG A 86 -8.58 -6.73 -3.10
N GLN A 87 -7.92 -6.25 -4.15
CA GLN A 87 -8.55 -5.99 -5.44
C GLN A 87 -8.56 -7.27 -6.26
#